data_AF-A0A1Q9PDS0-F1
#
_entry.id   AF-A0A1Q9PDS0-F1
#
_cell.length_a   1.000
_cell.length_b   1.000
_cell.length_c   1.000
_cell.angle_alpha   90.00
_cell.angle_beta   90.00
_cell.angle_gamma   90.00
#
_symmetry.space_group_name_H-M   'P 1'
#
loop_
_entity.id
_entity.type
_entity.pdbx_description
1 polymer ?
#
loop_
_entity_poly.entity_id
_entity_poly.type
_entity_poly.pdbx_seq_one_letter_code
_entity_poly.pdbx_strand_id
1 'polypeptide(L)'
;MKKVGLIINPIAGMGGRVGLKGTDGQTILTEAKRLGAKQVSPQRTIKALERLIPLKNSIELVTYPREMGEQVAKQCGFNSRIIGSITKGKTTSDDTKQACKNFLDLNIDILLFAGGAGTARDI
;
A
#
# COMPACT_ATOMS: atom_id res chain seq x y z
N MET A 1 -14.05 9.31 -16.07
CA MET A 1 -13.41 8.18 -15.35
C MET A 1 -13.02 8.69 -13.97
N LYS A 2 -13.31 7.96 -12.89
CA LYS A 2 -12.95 8.39 -11.52
C LYS A 2 -11.51 8.01 -11.22
N LYS A 3 -10.71 8.92 -10.64
CA LYS A 3 -9.32 8.65 -10.25
C LYS A 3 -9.29 8.08 -8.83
N VAL A 4 -8.78 6.86 -8.71
CA VAL A 4 -8.67 6.17 -7.42
C VAL A 4 -7.19 6.03 -7.08
N GLY A 5 -6.75 6.67 -6.00
CA GLY A 5 -5.41 6.47 -5.45
C GLY A 5 -5.34 5.16 -4.67
N LEU A 6 -4.23 4.42 -4.79
CA LEU A 6 -3.94 3.24 -3.98
C LEU A 6 -2.58 3.38 -3.29
N ILE A 7 -2.57 3.23 -1.95
CA ILE A 7 -1.35 3.13 -1.13
C ILE A 7 -1.39 1.84 -0.30
N ILE A 8 -0.36 1.02 -0.42
CA ILE A 8 -0.15 -0.14 0.44
C ILE A 8 1.10 0.12 1.27
N ASN A 9 0.99 0.03 2.60
CA ASN A 9 2.16 -0.14 3.44
C ASN A 9 2.47 -1.65 3.53
N PRO A 10 3.51 -2.16 2.85
CA PRO A 10 3.74 -3.60 2.70
C PRO A 10 4.12 -4.30 4.01
N ILE A 11 4.61 -3.57 5.01
CA ILE A 11 5.02 -4.13 6.31
C ILE A 11 3.89 -4.11 7.35
N ALA A 12 2.80 -3.42 7.06
CA ALA A 12 1.68 -3.29 8.00
C ALA A 12 1.08 -4.66 8.36
N GLY A 13 0.86 -4.84 9.66
CA GLY A 13 0.28 -6.06 10.23
C GLY A 13 1.26 -7.22 10.44
N MET A 14 2.54 -7.07 10.10
CA MET A 14 3.55 -8.12 10.32
C MET A 14 3.79 -8.38 11.82
N GLY A 15 3.98 -7.33 12.63
CA GLY A 15 4.35 -7.49 14.04
C GLY A 15 3.25 -8.13 14.89
N GLY A 16 1.99 -7.75 14.68
CA GLY A 16 0.87 -8.35 15.40
C GLY A 16 0.72 -9.85 15.15
N ARG A 17 1.15 -10.36 13.99
CA ARG A 17 1.13 -11.81 13.67
C ARG A 17 2.13 -12.62 14.48
N VAL A 18 3.14 -11.98 15.04
CA VAL A 18 4.21 -12.61 15.82
C VAL A 18 4.25 -12.09 17.26
N GLY A 19 3.15 -11.50 17.75
CA GLY A 19 3.01 -11.05 19.13
C GLY A 19 3.72 -9.74 19.49
N LEU A 20 4.21 -8.98 18.50
CA LEU A 20 4.81 -7.66 18.71
C LEU A 20 3.75 -6.55 18.65
N LYS A 21 4.01 -5.42 19.32
CA LYS A 21 3.12 -4.23 19.35
C LYS A 21 3.06 -3.44 18.02
N GLY A 22 3.26 -4.11 16.87
CA GLY A 22 3.33 -3.48 15.54
C GLY A 22 4.69 -3.69 14.86
N THR A 23 4.97 -2.91 13.83
CA THR A 23 6.25 -2.92 13.08
C THR A 23 6.92 -1.55 13.08
N ASP A 24 6.60 -0.72 14.06
CA ASP A 24 7.12 0.64 14.13
C ASP A 24 8.59 0.60 14.54
N GLY A 25 9.45 1.15 13.69
CA GLY A 25 10.91 1.13 13.88
C GLY A 25 11.60 -0.09 13.27
N GLN A 26 12.83 0.15 12.80
CA GLN A 26 13.61 -0.84 12.06
C GLN A 26 13.91 -2.10 12.87
N THR A 27 14.18 -1.96 14.18
CA THR A 27 14.46 -3.09 15.08
C THR A 27 13.26 -4.02 15.20
N ILE A 28 12.05 -3.48 15.38
CA ILE A 28 10.82 -4.28 15.52
C ILE A 28 10.48 -4.97 14.19
N LEU A 29 10.67 -4.30 13.06
CA LEU A 29 10.48 -4.91 11.74
C LEU A 29 11.47 -6.06 11.50
N THR A 30 12.74 -5.89 11.87
CA THR A 30 13.76 -6.95 11.75
C THR A 30 13.41 -8.13 12.64
N GLU A 31 12.99 -7.88 13.87
CA GLU A 31 12.55 -8.93 14.79
C GLU A 31 11.30 -9.65 14.27
N ALA A 32 10.32 -8.92 13.73
CA ALA A 32 9.13 -9.51 13.14
C ALA A 32 9.50 -10.47 12.00
N LYS A 33 10.43 -10.06 11.13
CA LYS A 33 10.95 -10.92 10.05
C LYS A 33 11.67 -12.15 10.60
N ARG A 34 12.49 -12.00 11.66
CA ARG A 34 13.19 -13.11 12.33
C ARG A 34 12.20 -14.14 12.89
N LEU A 35 11.08 -13.68 13.43
CA LEU A 35 9.98 -14.51 13.94
C LEU A 35 9.09 -15.09 12.81
N GLY A 36 9.45 -14.91 11.54
CA GLY A 36 8.73 -15.49 10.40
C GLY A 36 7.50 -14.69 9.95
N ALA A 37 7.36 -13.42 10.37
CA ALA A 37 6.25 -12.59 9.93
C ALA A 37 6.24 -12.44 8.40
N LYS A 38 5.04 -12.59 7.81
CA LYS A 38 4.79 -12.39 6.38
C LYS A 38 3.96 -11.14 6.17
N GLN A 39 4.12 -10.50 5.02
CA GLN A 39 3.34 -9.33 4.63
C GLN A 39 1.84 -9.68 4.56
N VAL A 40 1.00 -8.87 5.19
CA VAL A 40 -0.45 -9.12 5.29
C VAL A 40 -1.24 -8.13 4.42
N SER A 41 -0.81 -6.88 4.37
CA SER A 41 -1.50 -5.80 3.65
C SER A 41 -1.65 -6.04 2.14
N PRO A 42 -0.68 -6.62 1.39
CA PRO A 42 -0.88 -6.85 -0.05
C PRO A 42 -2.03 -7.84 -0.31
N GLN A 43 -2.09 -8.93 0.48
CA GLN A 43 -3.13 -9.95 0.36
C GLN A 43 -4.52 -9.42 0.70
N ARG A 44 -4.63 -8.53 1.70
CA ARG A 44 -5.90 -7.85 2.02
C ARG A 44 -6.31 -6.90 0.89
N THR A 45 -5.36 -6.21 0.30
CA THR A 45 -5.61 -5.28 -0.81
C THR A 45 -6.10 -6.02 -2.05
N ILE A 46 -5.52 -7.18 -2.38
CA ILE A 46 -5.98 -8.03 -3.49
C ILE A 46 -7.46 -8.35 -3.33
N LYS A 47 -7.87 -8.85 -2.15
CA LYS A 47 -9.28 -9.16 -1.86
C LYS A 47 -10.22 -7.96 -2.02
N ALA A 48 -9.74 -6.75 -1.70
CA ALA A 48 -10.52 -5.53 -1.88
C ALA A 48 -10.63 -5.14 -3.37
N LEU A 49 -9.51 -5.16 -4.10
CA LEU A 49 -9.48 -4.83 -5.52
C LEU A 49 -10.26 -5.84 -6.38
N GLU A 50 -10.31 -7.11 -5.99
CA GLU A 50 -11.16 -8.13 -6.66
C GLU A 50 -12.63 -7.71 -6.71
N ARG A 51 -13.13 -7.02 -5.68
CA ARG A 51 -14.51 -6.50 -5.65
C ARG A 51 -14.71 -5.31 -6.59
N LEU A 52 -13.63 -4.65 -7.00
CA LEU A 52 -13.65 -3.50 -7.90
C LEU A 52 -13.42 -3.89 -9.37
N ILE A 53 -13.14 -5.16 -9.67
CA ILE A 53 -12.93 -5.65 -11.05
C ILE A 53 -14.07 -5.23 -12.00
N PRO A 54 -15.37 -5.32 -11.62
CA PRO A 54 -16.46 -4.88 -12.49
C PRO A 54 -16.39 -3.38 -12.87
N LEU A 55 -15.70 -2.56 -12.07
CA LEU A 55 -15.56 -1.12 -12.26
C LEU A 55 -14.24 -0.74 -12.95
N LYS A 56 -13.41 -1.71 -13.34
CA LYS A 56 -12.05 -1.50 -13.86
C LYS A 56 -11.98 -0.54 -15.06
N ASN A 57 -13.00 -0.54 -15.93
CA ASN A 57 -13.05 0.36 -17.09
C ASN A 57 -13.63 1.75 -16.76
N SER A 58 -14.16 1.93 -15.56
CA SER A 58 -14.76 3.18 -15.08
C SER A 58 -13.84 3.96 -14.14
N ILE A 59 -12.73 3.35 -13.70
CA ILE A 59 -11.75 3.94 -12.79
C ILE A 59 -10.35 4.01 -13.40
N GLU A 60 -9.64 5.10 -13.11
CA GLU A 60 -8.20 5.21 -13.30
C GLU A 60 -7.53 4.92 -11.95
N LEU A 61 -6.88 3.76 -11.82
CA LEU A 61 -6.14 3.45 -10.60
C LEU A 61 -4.76 4.10 -10.67
N VAL A 62 -4.43 4.96 -9.72
CA VAL A 62 -3.12 5.61 -9.60
C VAL A 62 -2.42 5.07 -8.36
N THR A 63 -1.17 4.65 -8.48
CA THR A 63 -0.45 4.03 -7.36
C THR A 63 1.07 4.22 -7.44
N TYR A 64 1.77 3.76 -6.41
CA TYR A 64 3.22 3.81 -6.31
C TYR A 64 3.87 2.50 -6.75
N PRO A 65 5.19 2.52 -7.08
CA PRO A 65 5.85 1.38 -7.67
C PRO A 65 5.92 0.18 -6.71
N ARG A 66 6.08 -1.00 -7.29
CA ARG A 66 6.40 -2.26 -6.64
C ARG A 66 5.43 -2.60 -5.49
N GLU A 67 5.95 -2.84 -4.29
CA GLU A 67 5.19 -3.30 -3.13
C GLU A 67 4.22 -2.27 -2.53
N MET A 68 4.28 -1.00 -2.96
CA MET A 68 3.33 0.03 -2.50
C MET A 68 2.01 0.07 -3.27
N GLY A 69 1.87 -0.71 -4.34
CA GLY A 69 0.57 -0.94 -4.98
C GLY A 69 0.63 -1.47 -6.40
N GLU A 70 1.66 -1.12 -7.18
CA GLU A 70 1.84 -1.60 -8.57
C GLU A 70 1.68 -3.13 -8.69
N GLN A 71 2.37 -3.89 -7.84
CA GLN A 71 2.36 -5.36 -7.91
C GLN A 71 0.96 -5.92 -7.69
N VAL A 72 0.23 -5.41 -6.70
CA VAL A 72 -1.13 -5.84 -6.39
C VAL A 72 -2.11 -5.39 -7.46
N ALA A 73 -2.03 -4.14 -7.93
CA ALA A 73 -2.85 -3.63 -9.01
C ALA A 73 -2.70 -4.48 -10.27
N LYS A 74 -1.45 -4.79 -10.67
CA LYS A 74 -1.13 -5.65 -11.80
C LYS A 74 -1.67 -7.07 -11.61
N GLN A 75 -1.51 -7.65 -10.42
CA GLN A 75 -2.03 -8.99 -10.11
C GLN A 75 -3.56 -9.06 -10.24
N CYS A 76 -4.27 -8.01 -9.81
CA CYS A 76 -5.73 -7.89 -9.98
C CYS A 76 -6.13 -7.45 -11.42
N GLY A 77 -5.16 -7.34 -12.32
CA GLY A 77 -5.37 -6.98 -13.72
C GLY A 77 -5.59 -5.50 -13.99
N PHE A 78 -5.56 -4.61 -13.00
CA PHE A 78 -5.75 -3.17 -13.21
C PHE A 78 -4.61 -2.58 -14.06
N ASN A 79 -4.98 -1.79 -15.07
CA ASN A 79 -4.01 -0.95 -15.78
C ASN A 79 -3.85 0.34 -14.97
N SER A 80 -2.82 0.39 -14.13
CA SER A 80 -2.62 1.47 -13.17
C SER A 80 -1.58 2.46 -13.64
N ARG A 81 -1.81 3.75 -13.36
CA ARG A 81 -0.82 4.80 -13.54
C ARG A 81 0.15 4.76 -12.38
N ILE A 82 1.40 4.40 -12.66
CA ILE A 82 2.47 4.36 -11.67
C ILE A 82 3.16 5.72 -11.60
N ILE A 83 3.32 6.27 -10.40
CA ILE A 83 3.95 7.56 -10.15
C ILE A 83 4.99 7.47 -9.04
N GLY A 84 5.87 8.47 -8.95
CA GLY A 84 6.89 8.54 -7.91
C GLY A 84 7.95 7.44 -8.03
N SER A 85 8.72 7.25 -6.95
CA SER A 85 9.81 6.29 -6.88
C SER A 85 10.00 5.82 -5.45
N ILE A 86 10.42 4.57 -5.28
CA ILE A 86 10.76 3.99 -3.97
C ILE A 86 12.00 3.10 -4.07
N THR A 87 12.62 2.83 -2.94
CA THR A 87 13.65 1.78 -2.84
C THR A 87 12.99 0.44 -2.52
N LYS A 88 13.04 -0.51 -3.46
CA LYS A 88 12.48 -1.86 -3.30
C LYS A 88 12.92 -2.50 -1.97
N GLY A 89 11.95 -2.97 -1.19
CA GLY A 89 12.15 -3.67 0.08
C GLY A 89 12.51 -2.76 1.26
N LYS A 90 12.59 -1.44 1.03
CA LYS A 90 12.97 -0.43 2.03
C LYS A 90 12.00 0.76 2.02
N THR A 91 10.71 0.49 1.94
CA THR A 91 9.67 1.51 2.04
C THR A 91 9.60 2.11 3.43
N THR A 92 9.24 3.38 3.49
CA THR A 92 9.23 4.24 4.68
C THR A 92 7.91 4.99 4.80
N SER A 93 7.67 5.60 5.96
CA SER A 93 6.52 6.51 6.14
C SER A 93 6.60 7.74 5.23
N ASP A 94 7.81 8.20 4.90
CA ASP A 94 7.99 9.33 3.99
C ASP A 94 7.58 8.99 2.55
N ASP A 95 7.76 7.73 2.12
CA ASP A 95 7.22 7.25 0.84
C ASP A 95 5.68 7.33 0.83
N THR A 96 5.01 6.96 1.94
CA THR A 96 3.55 7.10 2.10
C THR A 96 3.11 8.56 2.06
N LYS A 97 3.78 9.46 2.79
CA LYS A 97 3.45 10.90 2.78
C LYS A 97 3.68 11.53 1.41
N GLN A 98 4.74 11.15 0.71
CA GLN A 98 5.00 11.63 -0.64
C GLN A 98 3.93 11.14 -1.62
N ALA A 99 3.46 9.89 -1.46
CA ALA A 99 2.33 9.38 -2.24
C ALA A 99 1.06 10.18 -2.02
N CYS A 100 0.75 10.53 -0.76
CA CYS A 100 -0.40 11.38 -0.45
C CYS A 100 -0.28 12.76 -1.10
N LYS A 101 0.89 13.42 -1.04
CA LYS A 101 1.14 14.70 -1.72
C LYS A 101 0.92 14.61 -3.23
N ASN A 102 1.53 13.62 -3.87
CA ASN A 102 1.39 13.44 -5.32
C ASN A 102 -0.06 13.14 -5.72
N PHE A 103 -0.83 12.46 -4.87
CA PHE A 103 -2.25 12.21 -5.10
C PHE A 103 -3.12 13.46 -4.97
N LEU A 104 -2.78 14.36 -4.03
CA LEU A 104 -3.41 15.67 -3.93
C LEU A 104 -3.15 16.48 -5.21
N ASP A 105 -1.91 16.53 -5.68
CA ASP A 105 -1.54 17.25 -6.91
C ASP A 105 -2.27 16.71 -8.16
N LEU A 106 -2.53 15.39 -8.18
CA LEU A 106 -3.26 14.73 -9.26
C LEU A 106 -4.79 14.84 -9.14
N ASN A 107 -5.29 15.42 -8.04
CA ASN A 107 -6.71 15.55 -7.70
C ASN A 107 -7.45 14.21 -7.85
N ILE A 108 -7.02 13.19 -7.08
CA ILE A 108 -7.75 11.92 -7.02
C ILE A 108 -9.14 12.12 -6.39
N ASP A 109 -10.11 11.31 -6.81
CA ASP A 109 -11.47 11.36 -6.26
C ASP A 109 -11.58 10.57 -4.94
N ILE A 110 -10.87 9.44 -4.84
CA ILE A 110 -10.95 8.50 -3.73
C ILE A 110 -9.56 7.93 -3.43
N LEU A 111 -9.18 7.86 -2.16
CA LEU A 111 -8.01 7.13 -1.70
C LEU A 111 -8.41 5.77 -1.10
N LEU A 112 -7.85 4.70 -1.64
CA LEU A 112 -7.81 3.39 -1.02
C LEU A 112 -6.44 3.21 -0.35
N PHE A 113 -6.42 2.85 0.92
CA PHE A 113 -5.16 2.50 1.58
C PHE A 113 -5.25 1.20 2.37
N ALA A 114 -4.13 0.48 2.41
CA ALA A 114 -3.97 -0.73 3.22
C ALA A 114 -2.77 -0.57 4.13
N GLY A 115 -3.04 -0.35 5.41
CA GLY A 115 -2.03 -0.12 6.43
C GLY A 115 -2.54 -0.35 7.84
N GLY A 116 -1.69 -0.06 8.83
CA GLY A 116 -2.07 -0.04 10.25
C GLY A 116 -2.36 1.38 10.74
N ALA A 117 -2.54 1.54 12.05
CA ALA A 117 -2.77 2.85 12.68
C ALA A 117 -1.66 3.87 12.33
N GLY A 118 -0.39 3.45 12.29
CA GLY A 118 0.72 4.31 11.87
C GLY A 118 0.58 4.82 10.43
N THR A 119 0.11 3.97 9.51
CA THR A 119 -0.13 4.38 8.11
C THR A 119 -1.30 5.34 8.00
N ALA A 120 -2.37 5.13 8.78
CA ALA A 120 -3.51 6.02 8.80
C ALA A 120 -3.16 7.41 9.40
N ARG A 121 -2.10 7.52 10.20
CA ARG A 121 -1.58 8.80 10.69
C ARG A 121 -0.77 9.55 9.62
N ASP A 122 -0.13 8.83 8.71
CA ASP A 122 0.67 9.42 7.63
C ASP A 122 -0.17 9.93 6.46
N ILE A 123 -1.40 9.44 6.33
CA ILE A 123 -2.42 9.82 5.34
C ILE A 123 -3.23 11.00 5.87
#